data_AF-A0A842MVS1-F1
#
_entry.id   AF-A0A842MVS1-F1
#
_cell.length_a   1.000
_cell.length_b   1.000
_cell.length_c   1.000
_cell.angle_alpha   90.00
_cell.angle_beta   90.00
_cell.angle_gamma   90.00
#
_symmetry.space_group_name_H-M   'P 1'
#
loop_
_entity.id
_entity.type
_entity.pdbx_description
1 polymer ?
#
loop_
_entity_poly.entity_id
_entity_poly.type
_entity_poly.pdbx_seq_one_letter_code
_entity_poly.pdbx_strand_id
1 'polypeptide(L)'
;MSEPAKIHGFTEEELMEVDPVVLRAILHERTHHTIEVMMYRIMVGKLGISKSFGDTAERLIDIWKARGLPTDAPDIQWCLNYVGFARMLRTGGELDLGTELPEPFTEDEMKTVDKLIYGRRSIRQFRDEPVPDEMIDKILHAGLYAPHGCNVGCTRYLILRDPVEWKLVRSDIPIENCVMIVVLQDMRMYKALKFDEYVPQNLYYDAAAAADHICLMAHALGLGGCWLTHGEETQRRLREHFGLHEEIVSRNHIIVGWSDEAPIKSQRMKLEEAILNR
;
A
#
# COMPACT_ATOMS: atom_id res chain seq x y z
N MET A 1 34.67 -19.09 -14.61
CA MET A 1 33.26 -19.29 -14.22
C MET A 1 32.68 -17.89 -14.11
N SER A 2 31.58 -17.58 -14.81
CA SER A 2 30.90 -16.29 -14.69
C SER A 2 30.38 -16.12 -13.26
N GLU A 3 30.47 -14.93 -12.69
CA GLU A 3 29.82 -14.63 -11.42
C GLU A 3 28.31 -14.98 -11.49
N PRO A 4 27.73 -15.55 -10.43
CA PRO A 4 26.30 -15.86 -10.42
C PRO A 4 25.49 -14.58 -10.64
N ALA A 5 24.45 -14.68 -11.48
CA ALA A 5 23.60 -13.56 -11.83
C ALA A 5 22.90 -13.02 -10.57
N LYS A 6 23.23 -11.78 -10.20
CA LYS A 6 22.65 -11.06 -9.06
C LYS A 6 21.23 -10.58 -9.37
N ILE A 7 20.37 -10.55 -8.36
CA ILE A 7 19.00 -10.00 -8.43
C ILE A 7 18.96 -8.76 -7.54
N HIS A 8 18.73 -7.58 -8.11
CA HIS A 8 18.81 -6.29 -7.39
C HIS A 8 20.13 -6.08 -6.62
N GLY A 9 21.23 -6.61 -7.15
CA GLY A 9 22.55 -6.51 -6.52
C GLY A 9 22.84 -7.57 -5.45
N PHE A 10 21.89 -8.43 -5.12
CA PHE A 10 22.06 -9.54 -4.18
C PHE A 10 22.45 -10.85 -4.88
N THR A 11 23.35 -11.62 -4.28
CA THR A 11 23.58 -13.02 -4.64
C THR A 11 22.49 -13.93 -4.06
N GLU A 12 22.44 -15.20 -4.48
CA GLU A 12 21.50 -16.15 -3.88
C GLU A 12 21.82 -16.40 -2.40
N GLU A 13 23.11 -16.48 -2.02
CA GLU A 13 23.48 -16.62 -0.61
C GLU A 13 23.02 -15.43 0.22
N GLU A 14 23.16 -14.21 -0.31
CA GLU A 14 22.67 -13.00 0.36
C GLU A 14 21.14 -13.02 0.51
N LEU A 15 20.40 -13.42 -0.53
CA LEU A 15 18.93 -13.51 -0.51
C LEU A 15 18.38 -14.55 0.48
N MET A 16 19.16 -15.59 0.80
CA MET A 16 18.81 -16.55 1.85
C MET A 16 18.80 -15.90 3.24
N GLU A 17 19.62 -14.87 3.45
CA GLU A 17 19.87 -14.27 4.77
C GLU A 17 19.22 -12.90 4.97
N VAL A 18 18.84 -12.16 3.92
CA VAL A 18 18.17 -10.85 4.06
C VAL A 18 16.87 -10.96 4.87
N ASP A 19 16.45 -9.87 5.51
CA ASP A 19 15.16 -9.81 6.19
C ASP A 19 14.02 -10.26 5.26
N PRO A 20 13.08 -11.12 5.70
CA PRO A 20 11.95 -11.57 4.89
C PRO A 20 11.16 -10.44 4.22
N VAL A 21 11.07 -9.26 4.83
CA VAL A 21 10.41 -8.09 4.22
C VAL A 21 11.15 -7.58 2.98
N VAL A 22 12.47 -7.67 2.97
CA VAL A 22 13.31 -7.29 1.83
C VAL A 22 13.14 -8.32 0.71
N LEU A 23 13.20 -9.61 1.04
CA LEU A 23 12.97 -10.67 0.05
C LEU A 23 11.56 -10.57 -0.56
N ARG A 24 10.54 -10.28 0.26
CA ARG A 24 9.16 -10.06 -0.20
C ARG A 24 9.09 -8.90 -1.20
N ALA A 25 9.70 -7.76 -0.89
CA ALA A 25 9.72 -6.60 -1.78
C ALA A 25 10.40 -6.90 -3.13
N ILE A 26 11.55 -7.58 -3.10
CA ILE A 26 12.27 -8.02 -4.30
C ILE A 26 11.43 -8.98 -5.14
N LEU A 27 10.76 -9.95 -4.50
CA LEU A 27 9.87 -10.89 -5.16
C LEU A 27 8.69 -10.19 -5.85
N HIS A 28 8.04 -9.27 -5.17
CA HIS A 28 6.92 -8.49 -5.71
C HIS A 28 7.35 -7.67 -6.92
N GLU A 29 8.41 -6.90 -6.76
CA GLU A 29 8.87 -5.99 -7.80
C GLU A 29 9.37 -6.75 -9.04
N ARG A 30 10.09 -7.86 -8.85
CA ARG A 30 10.53 -8.71 -9.98
C ARG A 30 9.36 -9.43 -10.61
N THR A 31 8.37 -9.90 -9.86
CA THR A 31 7.16 -10.48 -10.46
C THR A 31 6.42 -9.44 -11.31
N HIS A 32 6.24 -8.22 -10.79
CA HIS A 32 5.60 -7.12 -11.50
C HIS A 32 6.32 -6.80 -12.82
N HIS A 33 7.62 -6.51 -12.77
CA HIS A 33 8.38 -6.02 -13.92
C HIS A 33 8.85 -7.09 -14.90
N THR A 34 9.07 -8.33 -14.44
CA THR A 34 9.59 -9.41 -15.30
C THR A 34 8.51 -10.35 -15.82
N ILE A 35 7.35 -10.38 -15.16
CA ILE A 35 6.21 -11.21 -15.58
C ILE A 35 5.00 -10.34 -15.89
N GLU A 36 4.33 -9.77 -14.88
CA GLU A 36 2.98 -9.20 -15.04
C GLU A 36 2.87 -8.22 -16.21
N VAL A 37 3.66 -7.14 -16.19
CA VAL A 37 3.56 -6.08 -17.20
C VAL A 37 3.95 -6.56 -18.60
N MET A 38 4.80 -7.59 -18.69
CA MET A 38 5.28 -8.16 -19.94
C MET A 38 4.33 -9.22 -20.49
N MET A 39 3.69 -9.98 -19.60
CA MET A 39 2.72 -11.03 -19.90
C MET A 39 1.56 -10.46 -20.71
N TYR A 40 1.00 -9.32 -20.29
CA TYR A 40 -0.09 -8.69 -21.04
C TYR A 40 0.33 -8.28 -22.45
N ARG A 41 1.58 -7.83 -22.63
CA ARG A 41 2.11 -7.52 -23.98
C ARG A 41 2.28 -8.77 -24.82
N ILE A 42 2.70 -9.87 -24.22
CA ILE A 42 2.80 -11.19 -24.87
C ILE A 42 1.41 -11.65 -25.34
N MET A 43 0.40 -11.59 -24.45
CA MET A 43 -0.96 -12.04 -24.74
C MET A 43 -1.59 -11.29 -25.92
N VAL A 44 -1.29 -10.00 -26.09
CA VAL A 44 -1.79 -9.20 -27.23
C VAL A 44 -0.83 -9.20 -28.44
N GLY A 45 0.16 -10.09 -28.47
CA GLY A 45 1.10 -10.25 -29.59
C GLY A 45 2.10 -9.09 -29.77
N LYS A 46 2.21 -8.17 -28.80
CA LYS A 46 3.13 -7.02 -28.84
C LYS A 46 4.55 -7.35 -28.35
N LEU A 47 4.77 -8.55 -27.83
CA LEU A 47 6.06 -9.02 -27.34
C LEU A 47 6.18 -10.54 -27.56
N GLY A 48 7.33 -11.02 -28.02
CA GLY A 48 7.61 -12.45 -28.09
C GLY A 48 7.98 -13.05 -26.74
N ILE A 49 7.82 -14.36 -26.58
CA ILE A 49 8.13 -15.06 -25.32
C ILE A 49 9.61 -15.47 -25.32
N SER A 50 10.36 -15.06 -24.29
CA SER A 50 11.74 -15.54 -24.06
C SER A 50 11.73 -16.92 -23.41
N LYS A 51 12.77 -17.73 -23.66
CA LYS A 51 12.99 -19.00 -22.96
C LYS A 51 13.17 -18.83 -21.45
N SER A 52 13.66 -17.65 -21.03
CA SER A 52 13.90 -17.31 -19.62
C SER A 52 12.77 -16.50 -18.98
N PHE A 53 11.58 -16.51 -19.58
CA PHE A 53 10.46 -15.71 -19.10
C PHE A 53 9.99 -16.19 -17.71
N GLY A 54 10.07 -15.30 -16.73
CA GLY A 54 9.72 -15.57 -15.33
C GLY A 54 10.81 -16.22 -14.47
N ASP A 55 11.97 -16.59 -15.03
CA ASP A 55 13.03 -17.31 -14.30
C ASP A 55 13.49 -16.58 -13.03
N THR A 56 13.56 -15.24 -13.08
CA THR A 56 13.98 -14.43 -11.92
C THR A 56 13.01 -14.55 -10.75
N ALA A 57 11.70 -14.39 -10.99
CA ALA A 57 10.69 -14.50 -9.95
C ALA A 57 10.53 -15.96 -9.45
N GLU A 58 10.70 -16.93 -10.35
CA GLU A 58 10.71 -18.35 -9.98
C GLU A 58 11.85 -18.69 -9.01
N ARG A 59 13.08 -18.23 -9.29
CA ARG A 59 14.21 -18.38 -8.36
C ARG A 59 13.94 -17.73 -7.00
N LEU A 60 13.30 -16.56 -6.98
CA LEU A 60 12.93 -15.88 -5.72
C LEU A 60 11.87 -16.65 -4.93
N ILE A 61 10.89 -17.27 -5.61
CA ILE A 61 9.91 -18.17 -4.98
C ILE A 61 10.60 -19.41 -4.41
N ASP A 62 11.59 -19.96 -5.10
CA ASP A 62 12.32 -21.13 -4.63
C ASP A 62 13.14 -20.77 -3.37
N ILE A 63 13.80 -19.61 -3.35
CA ILE A 63 14.46 -19.07 -2.15
C ILE A 63 13.46 -18.85 -1.01
N TRP A 64 12.31 -18.23 -1.29
CA TRP A 64 11.24 -18.01 -0.31
C TRP A 64 10.79 -19.32 0.35
N LYS A 65 10.56 -20.36 -0.45
CA LYS A 65 10.17 -21.70 0.03
C LYS A 65 11.29 -22.42 0.76
N ALA A 66 12.54 -22.31 0.27
CA ALA A 66 13.71 -22.92 0.91
C ALA A 66 13.94 -22.36 2.32
N ARG A 67 13.58 -21.08 2.55
CA ARG A 67 13.59 -20.43 3.87
C ARG A 67 12.41 -20.81 4.78
N GLY A 68 11.48 -21.64 4.30
CA GLY A 68 10.29 -22.03 5.06
C GLY A 68 9.28 -20.90 5.29
N LEU A 69 9.30 -19.86 4.44
CA LEU A 69 8.41 -18.71 4.60
C LEU A 69 6.97 -19.04 4.13
N PRO A 70 5.93 -18.49 4.78
CA PRO A 70 4.53 -18.80 4.45
C PRO A 70 4.17 -18.43 3.01
N THR A 71 3.29 -19.21 2.40
CA THR A 71 2.85 -19.00 1.01
C THR A 71 1.36 -18.70 0.88
N ASP A 72 0.61 -18.78 1.96
CA ASP A 72 -0.84 -18.55 2.04
C ASP A 72 -1.23 -17.06 2.04
N ALA A 73 -0.27 -16.16 2.26
CA ALA A 73 -0.51 -14.73 2.18
C ALA A 73 -0.98 -14.32 0.76
N PRO A 74 -2.06 -13.51 0.62
CA PRO A 74 -2.64 -13.19 -0.69
C PRO A 74 -1.66 -12.57 -1.69
N ASP A 75 -0.74 -11.74 -1.21
CA ASP A 75 0.28 -11.05 -1.99
C ASP A 75 1.35 -12.03 -2.53
N ILE A 76 1.66 -13.07 -1.75
CA ILE A 76 2.55 -14.17 -2.17
C ILE A 76 1.83 -15.13 -3.13
N GLN A 77 0.56 -15.42 -2.91
CA GLN A 77 -0.26 -16.19 -3.87
C GLN A 77 -0.32 -15.50 -5.23
N TRP A 78 -0.46 -14.18 -5.25
CA TRP A 78 -0.34 -13.38 -6.47
C TRP A 78 1.00 -13.61 -7.18
N CYS A 79 2.12 -13.59 -6.46
CA CYS A 79 3.43 -13.89 -7.04
C CYS A 79 3.52 -15.32 -7.60
N LEU A 80 3.03 -16.31 -6.86
CA LEU A 80 3.01 -17.71 -7.27
C LEU A 80 2.18 -17.94 -8.55
N ASN A 81 1.02 -17.28 -8.65
CA ASN A 81 0.15 -17.37 -9.82
C ASN A 81 0.87 -16.83 -11.07
N TYR A 82 1.49 -15.65 -10.99
CA TYR A 82 2.25 -15.10 -12.12
C TYR A 82 3.46 -15.96 -12.51
N VAL A 83 4.19 -16.53 -11.55
CA VAL A 83 5.25 -17.51 -11.86
C VAL A 83 4.68 -18.73 -12.58
N GLY A 84 3.51 -19.22 -12.18
CA GLY A 84 2.77 -20.28 -12.86
C GLY A 84 2.42 -19.90 -14.30
N PHE A 85 1.87 -18.71 -14.52
CA PHE A 85 1.53 -18.20 -15.86
C PHE A 85 2.77 -18.05 -16.75
N ALA A 86 3.88 -17.55 -16.21
CA ALA A 86 5.13 -17.45 -16.94
C ALA A 86 5.64 -18.83 -17.39
N ARG A 87 5.56 -19.84 -16.51
CA ARG A 87 5.91 -21.22 -16.85
C ARG A 87 5.02 -21.80 -17.94
N MET A 88 3.72 -21.53 -17.89
CA MET A 88 2.79 -22.00 -18.91
C MET A 88 3.09 -21.37 -20.27
N LEU A 89 3.27 -20.05 -20.32
CA LEU A 89 3.58 -19.33 -21.55
C LEU A 89 4.89 -19.79 -22.20
N ARG A 90 5.98 -19.93 -21.42
CA ARG A 90 7.29 -20.36 -21.99
C ARG A 90 7.33 -21.82 -22.45
N THR A 91 6.40 -22.64 -21.98
CA THR A 91 6.25 -24.05 -22.41
C THR A 91 5.24 -24.22 -23.55
N GLY A 92 4.73 -23.11 -24.11
CA GLY A 92 3.81 -23.12 -25.25
C GLY A 92 2.34 -23.37 -24.89
N GLY A 93 1.99 -23.26 -23.61
CA GLY A 93 0.60 -23.32 -23.16
C GLY A 93 -0.18 -22.06 -23.50
N GLU A 94 -1.49 -22.21 -23.67
CA GLU A 94 -2.41 -21.08 -23.77
C GLU A 94 -2.76 -20.55 -22.37
N LEU A 95 -2.90 -19.23 -22.26
CA LEU A 95 -3.18 -18.55 -20.99
C LEU A 95 -4.59 -18.00 -21.00
N ASP A 96 -5.43 -18.54 -20.11
CA ASP A 96 -6.69 -17.93 -19.68
C ASP A 96 -6.51 -17.46 -18.24
N LEU A 97 -6.71 -16.16 -18.01
CA LEU A 97 -6.59 -15.55 -16.68
C LEU A 97 -7.86 -15.73 -15.85
N GLY A 98 -8.98 -16.10 -16.47
CA GLY A 98 -10.28 -16.14 -15.81
C GLY A 98 -10.75 -14.75 -15.34
N THR A 99 -10.32 -13.69 -16.04
CA THR A 99 -10.66 -12.30 -15.73
C THR A 99 -11.38 -11.63 -16.90
N GLU A 100 -12.16 -10.60 -16.58
CA GLU A 100 -12.93 -9.81 -17.54
C GLU A 100 -12.46 -8.35 -17.50
N LEU A 101 -12.75 -7.60 -18.56
CA LEU A 101 -12.53 -6.16 -18.55
C LEU A 101 -13.47 -5.50 -17.52
N PRO A 102 -13.01 -4.46 -16.81
CA PRO A 102 -13.86 -3.78 -15.84
C PRO A 102 -15.06 -3.13 -16.55
N GLU A 103 -16.25 -3.37 -16.02
CA GLU A 103 -17.46 -2.68 -16.44
C GLU A 103 -17.54 -1.28 -15.78
N PRO A 104 -18.04 -0.26 -16.49
CA PRO A 104 -18.29 1.04 -15.89
C PRO A 104 -19.44 0.94 -14.87
N PHE A 105 -19.38 1.77 -13.83
CA PHE A 105 -20.49 1.92 -12.89
C PHE A 105 -21.76 2.41 -13.60
N THR A 106 -22.90 1.87 -13.18
CA THR A 106 -24.23 2.35 -13.54
C THR A 106 -24.49 3.75 -12.96
N GLU A 107 -25.51 4.44 -13.48
CA GLU A 107 -25.92 5.76 -12.95
C GLU A 107 -26.27 5.71 -11.46
N ASP A 108 -26.87 4.62 -10.99
CA ASP A 108 -27.23 4.45 -9.58
C ASP A 108 -26.01 4.18 -8.69
N GLU A 109 -25.04 3.40 -9.18
CA GLU A 109 -23.76 3.20 -8.47
C GLU A 109 -22.96 4.50 -8.40
N MET A 110 -22.97 5.30 -9.46
CA MET A 110 -22.32 6.61 -9.47
C MET A 110 -22.87 7.57 -8.40
N LYS A 111 -24.17 7.50 -8.06
CA LYS A 111 -24.72 8.27 -6.92
C LYS A 111 -24.05 7.90 -5.59
N THR A 112 -23.68 6.63 -5.42
CA THR A 112 -22.95 6.16 -4.24
C THR A 112 -21.52 6.69 -4.23
N VAL A 113 -20.84 6.66 -5.39
CA VAL A 113 -19.51 7.24 -5.57
C VAL A 113 -19.51 8.73 -5.26
N ASP A 114 -20.50 9.48 -5.77
CA ASP A 114 -20.65 10.91 -5.52
C ASP A 114 -20.84 11.21 -4.03
N LYS A 115 -21.70 10.43 -3.35
CA LYS A 115 -21.90 10.55 -1.90
C LYS A 115 -20.61 10.27 -1.11
N LEU A 116 -19.81 9.31 -1.55
CA LEU A 116 -18.55 8.94 -0.93
C LEU A 116 -17.51 10.07 -1.08
N ILE A 117 -17.23 10.48 -2.31
CA ILE A 117 -16.17 11.45 -2.63
C ILE A 117 -16.57 12.87 -2.18
N TYR A 118 -17.76 13.32 -2.60
CA TYR A 118 -18.20 14.70 -2.37
C TYR A 118 -18.91 14.89 -1.03
N GLY A 119 -19.35 13.82 -0.35
CA GLY A 119 -19.94 13.90 0.99
C GLY A 119 -18.90 14.03 2.11
N ARG A 120 -17.69 13.46 1.95
CA ARG A 120 -16.67 13.38 3.00
C ARG A 120 -16.25 14.75 3.52
N ARG A 121 -16.16 14.92 4.84
CA ARG A 121 -15.63 16.12 5.51
C ARG A 121 -14.50 15.73 6.45
N SER A 122 -13.61 16.68 6.73
CA SER A 122 -12.63 16.48 7.80
C SER A 122 -13.31 16.71 9.13
N ILE A 123 -13.38 15.67 9.96
CA ILE A 123 -14.01 15.68 11.28
C ILE A 123 -12.94 15.66 12.37
N ARG A 124 -13.07 16.54 13.36
CA ARG A 124 -12.09 16.77 14.43
C ARG A 124 -12.71 16.75 15.83
N GLN A 125 -14.01 16.54 15.94
CA GLN A 125 -14.73 16.39 17.20
C GLN A 125 -15.47 15.07 17.15
N PHE A 126 -15.29 14.25 18.19
CA PHE A 126 -15.78 12.89 18.23
C PHE A 126 -16.53 12.62 19.51
N ARG A 127 -17.60 11.83 19.39
CA ARG A 127 -18.38 11.37 20.54
C ARG A 127 -17.53 10.45 21.38
N ASP A 128 -17.78 10.43 22.69
CA ASP A 128 -17.23 9.43 23.62
C ASP A 128 -17.93 8.07 23.41
N GLU A 129 -17.76 7.53 22.20
CA GLU A 129 -18.28 6.24 21.76
C GLU A 129 -17.12 5.49 21.09
N PRO A 130 -16.78 4.27 21.54
CA PRO A 130 -15.68 3.52 20.96
C PRO A 130 -15.99 3.08 19.53
N VAL A 131 -14.96 3.11 18.66
CA VAL A 131 -15.05 2.53 17.31
C VAL A 131 -14.77 1.02 17.39
N PRO A 132 -15.70 0.15 16.92
CA PRO A 132 -15.48 -1.29 16.88
C PRO A 132 -14.23 -1.70 16.09
N ASP A 133 -13.51 -2.72 16.56
CA ASP A 133 -12.29 -3.21 15.92
C ASP A 133 -12.54 -3.69 14.48
N GLU A 134 -13.68 -4.33 14.22
CA GLU A 134 -14.06 -4.75 12.87
C GLU A 134 -14.18 -3.59 11.86
N MET A 135 -14.52 -2.39 12.32
CA MET A 135 -14.57 -1.20 11.48
C MET A 135 -13.16 -0.67 11.22
N ILE A 136 -12.30 -0.69 12.23
CA ILE A 136 -10.88 -0.35 12.08
C ILE A 136 -10.20 -1.33 11.12
N ASP A 137 -10.46 -2.63 11.22
CA ASP A 137 -9.91 -3.63 10.29
C ASP A 137 -10.34 -3.37 8.85
N LYS A 138 -11.62 -3.05 8.61
CA LYS A 138 -12.12 -2.65 7.27
C LYS A 138 -11.42 -1.40 6.75
N ILE A 139 -11.18 -0.41 7.62
CA ILE A 139 -10.47 0.84 7.28
C ILE A 139 -9.02 0.57 6.91
N LEU A 140 -8.29 -0.21 7.71
CA LEU A 140 -6.90 -0.56 7.46
C LEU A 140 -6.77 -1.42 6.20
N HIS A 141 -7.70 -2.34 5.98
CA HIS A 141 -7.76 -3.15 4.76
C HIS A 141 -7.97 -2.28 3.51
N ALA A 142 -8.84 -1.26 3.57
CA ALA A 142 -8.97 -0.30 2.47
C ALA A 142 -7.65 0.43 2.19
N GLY A 143 -6.93 0.84 3.24
CA GLY A 143 -5.61 1.43 3.10
C GLY A 143 -4.57 0.49 2.49
N LEU A 144 -4.60 -0.82 2.82
CA LEU A 144 -3.72 -1.82 2.21
C LEU A 144 -3.96 -2.00 0.71
N TYR A 145 -5.20 -1.79 0.25
CA TYR A 145 -5.59 -1.84 -1.15
C TYR A 145 -5.35 -0.53 -1.91
N ALA A 146 -4.73 0.47 -1.27
CA ALA A 146 -4.28 1.65 -1.97
C ALA A 146 -3.22 1.30 -3.02
N PRO A 147 -3.20 2.00 -4.18
CA PRO A 147 -2.18 1.79 -5.18
C PRO A 147 -0.79 2.01 -4.57
N HIS A 148 0.14 1.14 -4.95
CA HIS A 148 1.49 1.12 -4.40
C HIS A 148 2.48 0.75 -5.49
N GLY A 149 3.64 1.42 -5.51
CA GLY A 149 4.68 1.13 -6.50
C GLY A 149 5.06 -0.35 -6.50
N CYS A 150 4.86 -1.03 -7.64
CA CYS A 150 5.18 -2.45 -7.85
C CYS A 150 4.57 -3.42 -6.81
N ASN A 151 3.49 -3.01 -6.12
CA ASN A 151 2.84 -3.80 -5.08
C ASN A 151 3.78 -4.31 -3.98
N VAL A 152 4.84 -3.57 -3.63
CA VAL A 152 5.90 -4.07 -2.71
C VAL A 152 5.48 -4.18 -1.24
N GLY A 153 4.31 -3.65 -0.90
CA GLY A 153 3.71 -3.81 0.42
C GLY A 153 4.49 -3.15 1.56
N CYS A 154 5.04 -1.95 1.36
CA CYS A 154 5.85 -1.30 2.40
C CYS A 154 5.02 -0.55 3.46
N THR A 155 3.73 -0.35 3.22
CA THR A 155 2.80 0.29 4.16
C THR A 155 2.66 -0.51 5.45
N ARG A 156 2.72 0.18 6.59
CA ARG A 156 2.47 -0.35 7.94
C ARG A 156 1.54 0.61 8.68
N TYR A 157 0.91 0.12 9.73
CA TYR A 157 0.05 0.93 10.58
C TYR A 157 0.42 0.80 12.05
N LEU A 158 0.32 1.90 12.79
CA LEU A 158 0.13 1.88 14.24
C LEU A 158 -1.28 2.34 14.55
N ILE A 159 -1.91 1.71 15.53
CA ILE A 159 -3.28 2.01 15.97
C ILE A 159 -3.19 2.50 17.40
N LEU A 160 -3.41 3.80 17.60
CA LEU A 160 -3.29 4.46 18.90
C LEU A 160 -4.68 4.77 19.44
N ARG A 161 -4.98 4.29 20.65
CA ARG A 161 -6.30 4.40 21.29
C ARG A 161 -6.28 5.06 22.65
N ASP A 162 -5.11 5.13 23.29
CA ASP A 162 -5.00 5.68 24.63
C ASP A 162 -4.57 7.16 24.60
N PRO A 163 -5.12 8.02 25.50
CA PRO A 163 -4.71 9.42 25.63
C PRO A 163 -3.22 9.65 25.84
N VAL A 164 -2.49 8.70 26.43
CA VAL A 164 -1.03 8.75 26.58
C VAL A 164 -0.35 8.61 25.22
N GLU A 165 -0.83 7.69 24.37
CA GLU A 165 -0.27 7.46 23.04
C GLU A 165 -0.56 8.63 22.10
N TRP A 166 -1.74 9.25 22.17
CA TRP A 166 -2.06 10.42 21.34
C TRP A 166 -1.07 11.57 21.54
N LYS A 167 -0.52 11.72 22.76
CA LYS A 167 0.50 12.74 23.09
C LYS A 167 1.86 12.50 22.43
N LEU A 168 2.10 11.32 21.85
CA LEU A 168 3.29 11.05 21.04
C LEU A 168 3.28 11.88 19.76
N VAL A 169 2.08 12.20 19.25
CA VAL A 169 1.87 13.00 18.06
C VAL A 169 1.53 14.43 18.46
N ARG A 170 2.40 15.38 18.10
CA ARG A 170 2.10 16.79 18.32
C ARG A 170 1.01 17.22 17.36
N SER A 171 -0.05 17.82 17.89
CA SER A 171 -1.17 18.33 17.13
C SER A 171 -1.58 19.71 17.64
N ASP A 172 -1.95 20.59 16.72
CA ASP A 172 -2.51 21.91 17.03
C ASP A 172 -4.03 21.85 17.29
N ILE A 173 -4.65 20.70 17.03
CA ILE A 173 -6.04 20.40 17.39
C ILE A 173 -6.08 19.43 18.58
N PRO A 174 -7.03 19.59 19.52
CA PRO A 174 -7.29 18.59 20.54
C PRO A 174 -7.62 17.24 19.89
N ILE A 175 -7.00 16.17 20.40
CA ILE A 175 -7.26 14.80 19.96
C ILE A 175 -7.83 14.04 21.15
N GLU A 176 -9.10 13.66 21.03
CA GLU A 176 -9.84 12.92 22.04
C GLU A 176 -10.92 12.05 21.39
N ASN A 177 -11.37 11.02 22.11
CA ASN A 177 -12.47 10.13 21.73
C ASN A 177 -12.36 9.54 20.31
N CYS A 178 -11.15 9.23 19.86
CA CYS A 178 -10.90 8.76 18.50
C CYS A 178 -9.89 7.62 18.47
N VAL A 179 -9.84 6.90 17.36
CA VAL A 179 -8.72 6.02 17.01
C VAL A 179 -7.78 6.80 16.12
N MET A 180 -6.50 6.90 16.49
CA MET A 180 -5.47 7.47 15.65
C MET A 180 -4.74 6.36 14.90
N ILE A 181 -4.86 6.35 13.58
CA ILE A 181 -4.16 5.44 12.68
C ILE A 181 -2.95 6.17 12.12
N VAL A 182 -1.74 5.76 12.49
CA VAL A 182 -0.50 6.31 11.90
C VAL A 182 -0.10 5.44 10.72
N VAL A 183 0.11 6.05 9.55
CA VAL A 183 0.61 5.36 8.36
C VAL A 183 2.13 5.47 8.34
N LEU A 184 2.77 4.30 8.28
CA LEU A 184 4.22 4.15 8.21
C LEU A 184 4.62 3.45 6.92
N GLN A 185 5.90 3.56 6.61
CA GLN A 185 6.54 2.99 5.44
C GLN A 185 7.83 2.30 5.90
N ASP A 186 8.06 1.08 5.40
CA ASP A 186 9.24 0.29 5.72
C ASP A 186 10.36 0.56 4.71
N MET A 187 11.32 1.44 5.08
CA MET A 187 12.35 1.89 4.15
C MET A 187 13.36 0.80 3.78
N ARG A 188 13.38 -0.34 4.50
CA ARG A 188 14.18 -1.53 4.11
C ARG A 188 13.85 -1.97 2.70
N MET A 189 12.55 -1.99 2.37
CA MET A 189 12.07 -2.37 1.05
C MET A 189 12.46 -1.34 -0.01
N TYR A 190 12.29 -0.05 0.30
CA TYR A 190 12.66 1.04 -0.59
C TYR A 190 14.14 1.02 -0.93
N LYS A 191 15.00 0.87 0.07
CA LYS A 191 16.47 0.81 -0.11
C LYS A 191 16.92 -0.42 -0.88
N ALA A 192 16.35 -1.59 -0.58
CA ALA A 192 16.67 -2.82 -1.31
C ALA A 192 16.34 -2.73 -2.81
N LEU A 193 15.29 -1.97 -3.15
CA LEU A 193 14.85 -1.72 -4.52
C LEU A 193 15.41 -0.43 -5.13
N LYS A 194 16.21 0.34 -4.35
CA LYS A 194 16.72 1.67 -4.70
C LYS A 194 15.64 2.69 -5.05
N PHE A 195 14.43 2.53 -4.52
CA PHE A 195 13.34 3.48 -4.72
C PHE A 195 13.60 4.82 -4.04
N ASP A 196 14.35 4.82 -2.94
CA ASP A 196 14.84 6.03 -2.28
C ASP A 196 15.84 6.83 -3.13
N GLU A 197 16.53 6.19 -4.08
CA GLU A 197 17.42 6.87 -5.02
C GLU A 197 16.69 7.31 -6.30
N TYR A 198 15.91 6.41 -6.91
CA TYR A 198 15.32 6.65 -8.24
C TYR A 198 13.97 7.36 -8.20
N VAL A 199 13.15 7.10 -7.18
CA VAL A 199 11.77 7.60 -7.05
C VAL A 199 11.42 7.96 -5.60
N PRO A 200 12.24 8.77 -4.89
CA PRO A 200 12.08 9.03 -3.46
C PRO A 200 10.72 9.61 -3.07
N GLN A 201 10.05 10.29 -4.00
CA GLN A 201 8.72 10.85 -3.81
C GLN A 201 7.62 9.80 -3.60
N ASN A 202 7.79 8.57 -4.10
CA ASN A 202 6.78 7.51 -4.00
C ASN A 202 6.42 7.21 -2.55
N LEU A 203 7.37 7.38 -1.64
CA LEU A 203 7.16 7.21 -0.21
C LEU A 203 6.01 8.07 0.34
N TYR A 204 5.88 9.29 -0.18
CA TYR A 204 4.81 10.20 0.22
C TYR A 204 3.50 9.85 -0.50
N TYR A 205 3.57 9.42 -1.76
CA TYR A 205 2.40 9.06 -2.55
C TYR A 205 1.73 7.79 -2.06
N ASP A 206 2.52 6.78 -1.71
CA ASP A 206 2.05 5.51 -1.16
C ASP A 206 1.34 5.72 0.18
N ALA A 207 1.95 6.49 1.10
CA ALA A 207 1.33 6.85 2.36
C ALA A 207 0.08 7.73 2.18
N ALA A 208 0.10 8.62 1.19
CA ALA A 208 -1.02 9.49 0.85
C ALA A 208 -2.23 8.71 0.30
N ALA A 209 -1.97 7.76 -0.61
CA ALA A 209 -3.01 6.90 -1.18
C ALA A 209 -3.66 6.03 -0.09
N ALA A 210 -2.86 5.44 0.80
CA ALA A 210 -3.38 4.68 1.95
C ALA A 210 -4.27 5.56 2.85
N ALA A 211 -3.83 6.79 3.14
CA ALA A 211 -4.59 7.71 3.97
C ALA A 211 -5.91 8.16 3.32
N ASP A 212 -5.95 8.33 1.99
CA ASP A 212 -7.19 8.65 1.27
C ASP A 212 -8.19 7.49 1.34
N HIS A 213 -7.76 6.26 1.05
CA HIS A 213 -8.60 5.06 1.18
C HIS A 213 -9.12 4.87 2.61
N ILE A 214 -8.28 5.09 3.62
CA ILE A 214 -8.67 5.07 5.04
C ILE A 214 -9.78 6.10 5.31
N CYS A 215 -9.61 7.33 4.84
CA CYS A 215 -10.59 8.40 5.02
C CYS A 215 -11.92 8.10 4.31
N LEU A 216 -11.88 7.57 3.09
CA LEU A 216 -13.07 7.20 2.33
C LEU A 216 -13.81 6.03 2.98
N MET A 217 -13.09 4.99 3.42
CA MET A 217 -13.69 3.85 4.10
C MET A 217 -14.31 4.25 5.44
N ALA A 218 -13.63 5.09 6.23
CA ALA A 218 -14.21 5.63 7.46
C ALA A 218 -15.54 6.36 7.20
N HIS A 219 -15.58 7.21 6.17
CA HIS A 219 -16.80 7.92 5.76
C HIS A 219 -17.91 6.98 5.27
N ALA A 220 -17.56 5.95 4.50
CA ALA A 220 -18.51 4.93 4.04
C ALA A 220 -19.17 4.18 5.21
N LEU A 221 -18.41 3.96 6.28
CA LEU A 221 -18.86 3.28 7.50
C LEU A 221 -19.63 4.21 8.46
N GLY A 222 -19.84 5.48 8.10
CA GLY A 222 -20.55 6.46 8.93
C GLY A 222 -19.68 7.15 10.00
N LEU A 223 -18.37 6.91 9.97
CA LEU A 223 -17.40 7.55 10.86
C LEU A 223 -16.91 8.88 10.26
N GLY A 224 -16.50 9.77 11.14
CA GLY A 224 -15.73 10.94 10.78
C GLY A 224 -14.25 10.61 10.69
N GLY A 225 -13.51 11.32 9.85
CA GLY A 225 -12.06 11.21 9.79
C GLY A 225 -11.38 12.52 9.43
N CYS A 226 -10.16 12.71 9.93
CA CYS A 226 -9.30 13.81 9.49
C CYS A 226 -7.88 13.31 9.26
N TRP A 227 -7.37 13.53 8.05
CA TRP A 227 -5.97 13.36 7.72
C TRP A 227 -5.16 14.52 8.30
N LEU A 228 -4.11 14.17 9.04
CA LEU A 228 -3.11 15.09 9.58
C LEU A 228 -1.69 14.63 9.22
N THR A 229 -0.73 15.54 9.35
CA THR A 229 0.69 15.29 9.10
C THR A 229 1.51 15.64 10.33
N HIS A 230 2.72 15.09 10.41
CA HIS A 230 3.62 15.25 11.55
C HIS A 230 5.09 15.24 11.09
N GLY A 231 5.95 15.89 11.87
CA GLY A 231 7.38 16.03 11.59
C GLY A 231 8.25 14.95 12.22
N GLU A 232 9.56 15.05 11.98
CA GLU A 232 10.57 14.07 12.40
C GLU A 232 10.58 13.77 13.91
N GLU A 233 10.33 14.78 14.76
CA GLU A 233 10.28 14.58 16.21
C GLU A 233 9.18 13.59 16.62
N THR A 234 8.00 13.65 15.98
CA THR A 234 6.96 12.66 16.21
C THR A 234 7.36 11.29 15.67
N GLN A 235 8.01 11.23 14.49
CA GLN A 235 8.51 9.95 13.96
C GLN A 235 9.48 9.29 14.95
N ARG A 236 10.39 10.08 15.55
CA ARG A 236 11.33 9.62 16.57
C ARG A 236 10.61 9.10 17.82
N ARG A 237 9.66 9.86 18.36
CA ARG A 237 8.86 9.46 19.54
C ARG A 237 8.10 8.16 19.32
N LEU A 238 7.43 8.03 18.18
CA LEU A 238 6.70 6.82 17.82
C LEU A 238 7.65 5.63 17.70
N ARG A 239 8.79 5.80 17.01
CA ARG A 239 9.81 4.75 16.87
C ARG A 239 10.34 4.28 18.21
N GLU A 240 10.72 5.21 19.09
CA GLU A 240 11.24 4.89 20.43
C GLU A 240 10.18 4.20 21.29
N HIS A 241 8.94 4.72 21.30
CA HIS A 241 7.87 4.18 22.12
C HIS A 241 7.46 2.77 21.72
N PHE A 242 7.32 2.51 20.42
CA PHE A 242 6.89 1.21 19.89
C PHE A 242 8.05 0.26 19.52
N GLY A 243 9.31 0.66 19.78
CA GLY A 243 10.48 -0.15 19.46
C GLY A 243 10.61 -0.49 17.97
N LEU A 244 10.24 0.44 17.09
CA LEU A 244 10.26 0.19 15.64
C LEU A 244 11.69 0.13 15.10
N HIS A 245 11.87 -0.61 14.01
CA HIS A 245 13.11 -0.60 13.25
C HIS A 245 13.51 0.84 12.84
N GLU A 246 14.80 1.15 12.79
CA GLU A 246 15.30 2.51 12.48
C GLU A 246 14.87 3.01 11.10
N GLU A 247 14.63 2.07 10.20
CA GLU A 247 14.19 2.30 8.82
C GLU A 247 12.66 2.36 8.67
N ILE A 248 11.89 2.20 9.75
CA ILE A 248 10.45 2.45 9.72
C ILE A 248 10.21 3.94 9.96
N VAL A 249 9.49 4.56 9.02
CA VAL A 249 9.21 5.99 9.04
C VAL A 249 7.72 6.25 8.95
N SER A 250 7.19 7.15 9.79
CA SER A 250 5.78 7.59 9.70
C SER A 250 5.65 8.82 8.80
N ARG A 251 4.51 8.95 8.11
CA ARG A 251 4.30 10.03 7.11
C ARG A 251 3.06 10.86 7.39
N ASN A 252 1.93 10.21 7.65
CA ASN A 252 0.70 10.86 8.02
C ASN A 252 -0.01 10.06 9.12
N HIS A 253 -1.03 10.67 9.71
CA HIS A 253 -1.92 9.99 10.63
C HIS A 253 -3.36 10.44 10.40
N ILE A 254 -4.30 9.55 10.66
CA ILE A 254 -5.73 9.79 10.49
C ILE A 254 -6.37 9.56 11.84
N ILE A 255 -7.09 10.56 12.34
CA ILE A 255 -7.99 10.39 13.48
C ILE A 255 -9.36 9.97 12.97
N VAL A 256 -9.96 8.95 13.57
CA VAL A 256 -11.23 8.34 13.17
C VAL A 256 -12.13 8.17 14.39
N GLY A 257 -13.41 8.49 14.27
CA GLY A 257 -14.37 8.32 15.36
C GLY A 257 -15.80 8.63 14.94
N TRP A 258 -16.75 8.42 15.85
CA TRP A 258 -18.13 8.83 15.65
C TRP A 258 -18.22 10.35 15.66
N SER A 259 -18.75 10.94 14.59
CA SER A 259 -18.72 12.40 14.41
C SER A 259 -19.59 13.10 15.46
N ASP A 260 -19.03 14.09 16.16
CA ASP A 260 -19.77 15.00 17.04
C ASP A 260 -19.82 16.44 16.49
N GLU A 261 -19.47 16.61 15.21
CA GLU A 261 -19.60 17.86 14.49
C GLU A 261 -20.17 17.65 13.08
N ALA A 262 -20.79 18.70 12.55
CA ALA A 262 -21.29 18.76 11.18
C ALA A 262 -20.73 20.03 10.49
N PRO A 263 -19.44 20.03 10.11
CA PRO A 263 -18.81 21.25 9.62
C PRO A 263 -19.37 21.66 8.26
N ILE A 264 -19.28 22.96 7.98
CA ILE A 264 -19.54 23.51 6.65
C ILE A 264 -18.64 22.79 5.64
N LYS A 265 -19.24 22.29 4.55
CA LYS A 265 -18.49 21.59 3.51
C LYS A 265 -17.53 22.57 2.82
N SER A 266 -16.23 22.30 2.92
CA SER A 266 -15.22 23.09 2.22
C SER A 266 -15.41 23.01 0.71
N GLN A 267 -15.40 24.16 0.06
CA GLN A 267 -15.44 24.28 -1.40
C GLN A 267 -14.04 24.13 -1.99
N ARG A 268 -13.95 23.97 -3.30
CA ARG A 268 -12.69 23.93 -4.07
C ARG A 268 -12.69 25.04 -5.11
N MET A 269 -11.51 25.34 -5.65
CA MET A 269 -11.41 26.17 -6.85
C MET A 269 -12.19 25.54 -8.01
N LYS A 270 -12.54 26.35 -9.01
CA LYS A 270 -13.23 25.84 -10.20
C LYS A 270 -12.33 24.86 -10.96
N LEU A 271 -12.94 23.85 -11.58
CA LEU A 271 -12.20 22.85 -12.35
C LEU A 271 -11.45 23.49 -13.53
N GLU A 272 -12.06 24.49 -14.17
CA GLU A 272 -11.47 25.23 -15.28
C GLU A 272 -10.19 25.97 -14.86
N GLU A 273 -10.16 26.51 -13.65
CA GLU A 273 -8.97 27.20 -13.11
C GLU A 273 -7.84 26.21 -12.80
N ALA A 274 -8.17 24.96 -12.49
CA ALA A 274 -7.18 23.92 -12.21
C ALA A 274 -6.59 23.29 -13.49
N ILE A 275 -7.27 23.39 -14.63
CA ILE A 275 -6.80 22.85 -15.92
C ILE A 275 -6.01 23.90 -16.69
N LEU A 276 -4.70 23.68 -16.84
CA LEU A 276 -3.79 24.65 -17.44
C LEU A 276 -3.67 24.58 -18.97
N ASN A 277 -4.19 23.53 -19.62
CA ASN A 277 -3.93 23.22 -21.03
C ASN A 277 -5.19 22.90 -21.86
N ARG A 278 -6.33 23.51 -21.56
CA ARG A 278 -7.55 23.35 -22.38
C ARG A 278 -7.43 23.98 -23.76
#